data_AF-A0AA41S8W8-F1
#
_entry.id   AF-A0AA41S8W8-F1
#
_cell.length_a   1.000
_cell.length_b   1.000
_cell.length_c   1.000
_cell.angle_alpha   90.00
_cell.angle_beta   90.00
_cell.angle_gamma   90.00
#
_symmetry.space_group_name_H-M   'P 1'
#
loop_
_entity.id
_entity.type
_entity.pdbx_description
1 polymer ?
#
loop_
_entity_poly.entity_id
_entity_poly.type
_entity_poly.pdbx_seq_one_letter_code
_entity_poly.pdbx_strand_id
1 'polypeptide(L)'
;MKNIIPDSVIEMKLRLSGSGMQKIFQQTFSVEQGEKLLKGSRCYLSTTAGPIAGLLFVSTQKIAFCSEKSLTVSSLDGGFIRTPYKVVIPIEKIKRVEESQNINKPKQKYIEIVTVDYFDFWFMGFVNYDRAFRTLQKSIHISQQQSQ
;
A
#
# COMPACT_ATOMS: atom_id res chain seq x y z
N MET A 1 31.33 10.75 26.22
CA MET A 1 31.04 10.48 24.80
C MET A 1 29.54 10.28 24.68
N LYS A 2 28.84 11.14 23.92
CA LYS A 2 27.39 11.06 23.78
C LYS A 2 27.07 9.94 22.80
N ASN A 3 26.39 8.89 23.25
CA ASN A 3 25.93 7.80 22.40
C ASN A 3 24.87 8.36 21.44
N ILE A 4 25.27 8.59 20.20
CA ILE A 4 24.37 8.94 19.10
C ILE A 4 23.63 7.66 18.74
N ILE A 5 22.34 7.63 19.03
CA ILE A 5 21.42 6.58 18.60
C ILE A 5 21.26 6.75 17.07
N PRO A 6 21.45 5.69 16.25
CA PRO A 6 21.29 5.81 14.81
C PRO A 6 19.83 6.17 14.45
N ASP A 7 19.66 7.17 13.58
CA ASP A 7 18.39 7.79 13.12
C ASP A 7 17.30 6.83 12.57
N SER A 8 17.57 5.53 12.53
CA SER A 8 16.61 4.47 12.17
C SER A 8 15.48 4.26 13.19
N VAL A 9 15.57 4.87 14.38
CA VAL A 9 14.55 4.79 15.45
C VAL A 9 13.89 6.16 15.68
N ILE A 10 13.80 7.00 14.64
CA ILE A 10 12.79 8.06 14.64
C ILE A 10 11.45 7.34 14.46
N GLU A 11 10.94 6.91 15.62
CA GLU A 11 9.58 6.56 15.92
C GLU A 11 8.66 7.14 14.83
N MET A 12 8.00 6.26 14.08
CA MET A 12 6.97 6.57 13.09
C MET A 12 5.75 7.15 13.81
N LYS A 13 5.97 8.30 14.43
CA LYS A 13 5.07 9.13 15.22
C LYS A 13 4.83 10.41 14.44
N LEU A 14 4.63 10.29 13.13
CA LEU A 14 4.10 11.39 12.35
C LEU A 14 2.59 11.46 12.57
N ARG A 15 2.20 12.50 13.32
CA ARG A 15 0.84 13.02 13.34
C ARG A 15 0.31 13.12 11.91
N LEU A 16 -0.85 12.52 11.70
CA LEU A 16 -1.55 12.37 10.42
C LEU A 16 -2.10 13.71 9.93
N SER A 17 -1.25 14.56 9.37
CA SER A 17 -1.67 15.60 8.42
C SER A 17 -1.34 15.14 7.00
N GLY A 18 -2.06 15.64 5.98
CA GLY A 18 -1.92 15.20 4.59
C GLY A 18 -0.47 15.23 4.04
N SER A 19 0.39 16.06 4.63
CA SER A 19 1.82 16.15 4.33
C SER A 19 2.64 14.93 4.79
N GLY A 20 2.21 14.20 5.83
CA GLY A 20 2.93 13.03 6.35
C GLY A 20 2.89 11.83 5.41
N MET A 21 1.70 11.48 4.91
CA MET A 21 1.54 10.34 3.99
C MET A 21 2.25 10.57 2.66
N GLN A 22 2.25 11.82 2.17
CA GLN A 22 2.97 12.17 0.95
C GLN A 22 4.48 11.98 1.09
N LYS A 23 5.05 12.41 2.23
CA LYS A 23 6.47 12.19 2.52
C LYS A 23 6.81 10.70 2.61
N ILE A 24 6.01 9.91 3.33
CA ILE A 24 6.23 8.46 3.45
C ILE A 24 6.18 7.82 2.06
N PHE A 25 5.20 8.19 1.23
CA PHE A 25 5.07 7.67 -0.13
C PHE A 25 6.32 7.98 -0.97
N GLN A 26 6.77 9.24 -1.00
CA GLN A 26 7.94 9.68 -1.75
C GLN A 26 9.26 9.06 -1.26
N GLN A 27 9.38 8.78 0.03
CA GLN A 27 10.55 8.13 0.62
C GLN A 27 10.55 6.61 0.37
N THR A 28 9.37 6.00 0.24
CA THR A 28 9.23 4.54 0.15
C THR A 28 9.23 4.04 -1.29
N PHE A 29 8.70 4.84 -2.22
CA PHE A 29 8.50 4.49 -3.62
C PHE A 29 9.09 5.55 -4.55
N SER A 30 9.60 5.12 -5.70
CA SER A 30 9.96 6.04 -6.77
C SER A 30 8.71 6.72 -7.31
N VAL A 31 8.72 8.06 -7.33
CA VAL A 31 7.59 8.88 -7.79
C VAL A 31 7.92 9.45 -9.16
N GLU A 32 7.05 9.19 -10.13
CA GLU A 32 7.20 9.66 -11.51
C GLU A 32 6.94 11.16 -11.62
N GLN A 33 7.44 11.79 -12.68
CA GLN A 33 7.20 13.20 -12.92
C GLN A 33 5.69 13.47 -13.10
N GLY A 34 5.14 14.36 -12.28
CA GLY A 34 3.71 14.68 -12.30
C GLY A 34 2.82 13.71 -11.53
N GLU A 35 3.36 12.63 -10.97
CA GLU A 35 2.60 11.71 -10.13
C GLU A 35 2.18 12.38 -8.81
N LYS A 36 0.87 12.32 -8.51
CA LYS A 36 0.30 12.90 -7.29
C LYS A 36 -0.30 11.82 -6.42
N LEU A 37 0.00 11.87 -5.11
CA LEU A 37 -0.66 11.02 -4.13
C LEU A 37 -2.11 11.50 -3.94
N LEU A 38 -3.07 10.61 -4.16
CA LEU A 38 -4.50 10.87 -3.95
C LEU A 38 -4.90 10.52 -2.51
N LYS A 39 -4.41 9.39 -1.99
CA LYS A 39 -4.76 8.92 -0.64
C LYS A 39 -3.71 7.97 -0.06
N GLY A 40 -3.45 8.12 1.23
CA GLY A 40 -2.81 7.10 2.05
C GLY A 40 -3.80 6.56 3.09
N SER A 41 -3.81 5.25 3.30
CA SER A 41 -4.69 4.55 4.23
C SER A 41 -3.95 3.42 4.94
N ARG A 42 -4.18 3.25 6.25
CA ARG A 42 -3.77 2.03 6.97
C ARG A 42 -4.69 0.88 6.61
N CYS A 43 -4.11 -0.29 6.37
CA CYS A 43 -4.82 -1.53 6.08
C CYS A 43 -3.91 -2.74 6.32
N TYR A 44 -4.43 -3.92 6.00
CA TYR A 44 -3.69 -5.16 5.99
C TYR A 44 -3.72 -5.75 4.58
N LEU A 45 -2.57 -6.25 4.11
CA LEU A 45 -2.51 -7.14 2.96
C LEU A 45 -2.75 -8.57 3.43
N SER A 46 -3.79 -9.22 2.93
CA SER A 46 -4.08 -10.62 3.25
C SER A 46 -3.13 -11.53 2.45
N THR A 47 -2.42 -12.41 3.17
CA THR A 47 -1.54 -13.43 2.57
C THR A 47 -1.86 -14.80 3.16
N THR A 48 -1.34 -15.87 2.55
CA THR A 48 -1.50 -17.25 3.05
C THR A 48 -0.84 -17.46 4.42
N ALA A 49 0.23 -16.70 4.74
CA ALA A 49 0.87 -16.71 6.04
C ALA A 49 0.17 -15.81 7.08
N GLY A 50 -0.92 -15.13 6.68
CA GLY A 50 -1.69 -14.22 7.51
C GLY A 50 -1.66 -12.76 7.03
N PRO A 51 -2.41 -11.87 7.69
CA PRO A 51 -2.50 -10.47 7.31
C PRO A 51 -1.22 -9.70 7.70
N ILE A 52 -0.68 -8.95 6.75
CA ILE A 52 0.49 -8.07 6.94
C ILE A 52 -0.01 -6.63 7.12
N ALA A 53 0.25 -6.03 8.30
CA ALA A 53 -0.09 -4.64 8.57
C ALA A 53 0.77 -3.67 7.73
N GLY A 54 0.14 -2.65 7.15
CA GLY A 54 0.84 -1.72 6.27
C GLY A 54 0.05 -0.45 5.91
N LEU A 55 0.66 0.31 5.01
CA LEU A 55 0.08 1.49 4.40
C LEU A 55 -0.18 1.21 2.92
N LEU A 56 -1.41 1.49 2.48
CA LEU A 56 -1.80 1.52 1.09
C LEU A 56 -1.86 2.97 0.61
N PHE A 57 -1.17 3.24 -0.47
CA PHE A 57 -1.12 4.51 -1.17
C PHE A 57 -1.79 4.36 -2.53
N VAL A 58 -2.64 5.31 -2.87
CA VAL A 58 -3.26 5.44 -4.19
C VAL A 58 -2.75 6.76 -4.76
N SER A 59 -1.98 6.70 -5.84
CA SER A 59 -1.54 7.86 -6.61
C SER A 59 -2.30 7.95 -7.93
N THR A 60 -1.98 8.95 -8.75
CA THR A 60 -2.50 9.06 -10.12
C THR A 60 -1.93 7.99 -11.05
N GLN A 61 -0.83 7.33 -10.69
CA GLN A 61 -0.12 6.37 -11.56
C GLN A 61 -0.16 4.93 -11.03
N LYS A 62 -0.22 4.73 -9.71
CA LYS A 62 -0.08 3.41 -9.10
C LYS A 62 -0.81 3.28 -7.78
N ILE A 63 -1.11 2.03 -7.44
CA ILE A 63 -1.44 1.60 -6.09
C ILE A 63 -0.19 0.98 -5.50
N ALA A 64 0.24 1.44 -4.33
CA ALA A 64 1.45 0.98 -3.69
C ALA A 64 1.18 0.61 -2.22
N PHE A 65 1.67 -0.55 -1.79
CA PHE A 65 1.58 -1.00 -0.41
C PHE A 65 2.97 -1.21 0.17
N CYS A 66 3.18 -0.82 1.43
CA CYS A 66 4.36 -1.19 2.21
C CYS A 66 3.98 -1.67 3.61
N SER A 67 4.63 -2.74 4.08
CA SER A 67 4.44 -3.22 5.45
C SER A 67 5.02 -2.25 6.49
N GLU A 68 4.37 -2.16 7.66
CA GLU A 68 4.89 -1.36 8.78
C GLU A 68 6.16 -1.96 9.39
N LYS A 69 6.30 -3.30 9.30
CA LYS A 69 7.48 -4.03 9.79
C LYS A 69 8.34 -4.48 8.61
N SER A 70 9.65 -4.30 8.73
CA SER A 70 10.62 -4.89 7.79
C SER A 70 10.71 -6.39 7.97
N LEU A 71 10.77 -7.12 6.86
CA LEU A 71 11.11 -8.53 6.81
C LEU A 71 12.63 -8.69 6.69
N THR A 72 13.17 -9.71 7.34
CA THR A 72 14.57 -10.09 7.20
C THR A 72 14.69 -11.10 6.06
N VAL A 73 15.45 -10.78 5.03
CA VAL A 73 15.71 -11.63 3.87
C VAL A 73 17.20 -11.95 3.83
N SER A 74 17.54 -13.22 3.60
CA SER A 74 18.93 -13.62 3.39
C SER A 74 19.45 -13.04 2.07
N SER A 75 20.61 -12.40 2.14
CA SER A 75 21.31 -11.89 0.97
C SER A 75 22.23 -12.96 0.37
N LEU A 76 22.51 -12.83 -0.92
CA LEU A 76 23.38 -13.74 -1.68
C LEU A 76 24.83 -13.74 -1.19
N ASP A 77 25.26 -12.68 -0.50
CA ASP A 77 26.58 -12.51 0.12
C ASP A 77 26.67 -13.11 1.54
N GLY A 78 25.64 -13.82 2.00
CA GLY A 78 25.58 -14.42 3.34
C GLY A 78 25.14 -13.45 4.45
N GLY A 79 24.80 -12.21 4.12
CA GLY A 79 24.20 -11.24 5.05
C GLY A 79 22.68 -11.38 5.19
N PHE A 80 22.09 -10.51 6.02
CA PHE A 80 20.64 -10.34 6.12
C PHE A 80 20.26 -8.91 5.76
N ILE A 81 19.33 -8.75 4.83
CA ILE A 81 18.75 -7.47 4.44
C ILE A 81 17.39 -7.33 5.13
N ARG A 82 17.20 -6.22 5.85
CA ARG A 82 15.90 -5.86 6.39
C ARG A 82 15.19 -4.92 5.42
N THR A 83 14.16 -5.42 4.75
CA THR A 83 13.36 -4.63 3.81
C THR A 83 11.87 -4.79 4.10
N PRO A 84 11.06 -3.72 4.08
CA PRO A 84 9.61 -3.85 4.15
C PRO A 84 9.09 -4.64 2.95
N TYR A 85 8.04 -5.43 3.19
CA TYR A 85 7.30 -6.05 2.10
C TYR A 85 6.61 -4.94 1.30
N LYS A 86 6.83 -4.92 -0.01
CA LYS A 86 6.28 -3.90 -0.90
C LYS A 86 5.48 -4.53 -2.03
N VAL A 87 4.39 -3.89 -2.40
CA VAL A 87 3.62 -4.19 -3.61
C VAL A 87 3.45 -2.89 -4.38
N VAL A 88 3.66 -2.93 -5.69
CA VAL A 88 3.40 -1.79 -6.59
C VAL A 88 2.60 -2.31 -7.77
N ILE A 89 1.42 -1.73 -7.97
CA ILE A 89 0.48 -2.09 -9.02
C ILE A 89 0.23 -0.83 -9.85
N PRO A 90 0.80 -0.72 -11.06
CA PRO A 90 0.49 0.38 -11.96
C PRO A 90 -1.01 0.41 -12.29
N ILE A 91 -1.62 1.58 -12.37
CA ILE A 91 -3.08 1.69 -12.55
C ILE A 91 -3.51 1.09 -13.89
N GLU A 92 -2.70 1.25 -14.94
CA GLU A 92 -2.94 0.69 -16.27
C GLU A 92 -2.91 -0.85 -16.29
N LYS A 93 -2.36 -1.48 -15.25
CA LYS A 93 -2.36 -2.94 -15.07
C LYS A 93 -3.54 -3.44 -14.23
N ILE A 94 -4.38 -2.56 -13.71
CA ILE A 94 -5.54 -2.96 -12.91
C ILE A 94 -6.70 -3.29 -13.84
N LYS A 95 -7.20 -4.52 -13.74
CA LYS A 95 -8.38 -4.99 -14.47
C LYS A 95 -9.67 -4.55 -13.78
N ARG A 96 -9.77 -4.74 -12.46
CA ARG A 96 -10.95 -4.35 -11.66
C ARG A 96 -10.62 -4.23 -10.18
N VAL A 97 -11.48 -3.54 -9.46
CA VAL A 97 -11.47 -3.47 -7.99
C VAL A 97 -12.86 -3.75 -7.46
N GLU A 98 -12.97 -4.78 -6.63
CA GLU A 98 -14.25 -5.32 -6.15
C GLU A 98 -14.31 -5.32 -4.62
N GLU A 99 -15.53 -5.15 -4.09
CA GLU A 99 -15.79 -5.42 -2.69
C GLU A 99 -16.03 -6.90 -2.49
N SER A 100 -15.52 -7.45 -1.39
CA SER A 100 -15.81 -8.80 -0.96
C SER A 100 -16.00 -8.84 0.55
N GLN A 101 -16.75 -9.82 1.05
CA GLN A 101 -17.00 -10.01 2.47
C GLN A 101 -16.84 -11.47 2.81
N ASN A 102 -16.24 -11.75 3.96
CA ASN A 102 -16.14 -13.13 4.44
C ASN A 102 -17.54 -13.61 4.85
N ILE A 103 -18.02 -14.68 4.22
CA ILE A 103 -19.35 -15.27 4.48
C ILE A 103 -19.50 -15.64 5.96
N ASN A 104 -18.46 -16.19 6.58
CA ASN A 104 -18.46 -16.61 7.97
C ASN A 104 -18.20 -15.46 8.94
N LYS A 105 -17.65 -14.34 8.46
CA LYS A 105 -17.32 -13.15 9.26
C LYS A 105 -17.74 -11.88 8.50
N PRO A 106 -19.04 -11.54 8.46
CA PRO A 106 -19.55 -10.43 7.65
C PRO A 106 -18.95 -9.05 7.98
N LYS A 107 -18.40 -8.90 9.19
CA LYS A 107 -17.68 -7.69 9.61
C LYS A 107 -16.30 -7.54 8.95
N GLN A 108 -15.75 -8.62 8.40
CA GLN A 108 -14.49 -8.61 7.64
C GLN A 108 -14.79 -8.31 6.18
N LYS A 109 -14.68 -7.03 5.84
CA LYS A 109 -14.75 -6.54 4.47
C LYS A 109 -13.36 -6.52 3.84
N TYR A 110 -13.31 -6.93 2.59
CA TYR A 110 -12.12 -7.02 1.75
C TYR A 110 -12.30 -6.18 0.51
N ILE A 111 -11.21 -5.55 0.07
CA ILE A 111 -11.11 -4.97 -1.26
C ILE A 111 -10.18 -5.87 -2.06
N GLU A 112 -10.70 -6.46 -3.13
CA GLU A 112 -9.94 -7.25 -4.09
C GLU A 112 -9.48 -6.34 -5.22
N ILE A 113 -8.19 -6.36 -5.53
CA ILE A 113 -7.61 -5.72 -6.71
C ILE A 113 -7.11 -6.81 -7.63
N VAL A 114 -7.68 -6.89 -8.83
CA VAL A 114 -7.27 -7.88 -9.83
C VAL A 114 -6.56 -7.19 -10.97
N THR A 115 -5.40 -7.68 -11.33
CA THR A 115 -4.59 -7.16 -12.44
C THR A 115 -4.92 -7.85 -13.76
N VAL A 116 -4.48 -7.26 -14.87
CA VAL A 116 -4.71 -7.79 -16.23
C VAL A 116 -4.03 -9.14 -16.48
N ASP A 117 -2.93 -9.41 -15.77
CA ASP A 117 -2.19 -10.67 -15.72
C ASP A 117 -2.70 -11.63 -14.63
N TYR A 118 -3.92 -11.38 -14.12
CA TYR A 118 -4.67 -12.27 -13.24
C TYR A 118 -4.09 -12.47 -11.83
N PHE A 119 -3.18 -11.62 -11.37
CA PHE A 119 -2.86 -11.54 -9.95
C PHE A 119 -3.98 -10.83 -9.18
N ASP A 120 -4.25 -11.31 -7.99
CA ASP A 120 -5.24 -10.78 -7.07
C ASP A 120 -4.59 -10.35 -5.74
N PHE A 121 -4.90 -9.13 -5.31
CA PHE A 121 -4.41 -8.56 -4.06
C PHE A 121 -5.58 -8.22 -3.15
N TRP A 122 -5.57 -8.79 -1.96
CA TRP A 122 -6.67 -8.69 -1.01
C TRP A 122 -6.29 -7.78 0.15
N PHE A 123 -6.96 -6.63 0.25
CA PHE A 123 -6.74 -5.68 1.33
C PHE A 123 -7.93 -5.66 2.30
N MET A 124 -7.65 -5.56 3.59
CA MET A 124 -8.68 -5.57 4.63
C MET A 124 -8.33 -4.63 5.79
N GLY A 125 -9.27 -4.47 6.73
CA GLY A 125 -9.02 -3.74 7.98
C GLY A 125 -8.77 -2.24 7.79
N PHE A 126 -9.34 -1.65 6.73
CA PHE A 126 -9.31 -0.21 6.52
C PHE A 126 -10.06 0.53 7.63
N VAL A 127 -9.46 1.61 8.15
CA VAL A 127 -10.12 2.50 9.13
C VAL A 127 -11.42 3.09 8.55
N ASN A 128 -11.42 3.42 7.26
CA ASN A 128 -12.61 3.86 6.54
C ASN A 128 -12.69 3.11 5.21
N TYR A 129 -13.33 1.94 5.25
CA TYR A 129 -13.48 1.02 4.12
C TYR A 129 -14.12 1.70 2.90
N ASP A 130 -15.31 2.29 3.07
CA ASP A 130 -16.06 2.86 1.94
C ASP A 130 -15.30 4.01 1.27
N ARG A 131 -14.55 4.82 2.05
CA ARG A 131 -13.71 5.87 1.49
C ARG A 131 -12.53 5.28 0.71
N ALA A 132 -11.87 4.25 1.24
CA ALA A 132 -10.76 3.59 0.55
C ALA A 132 -11.23 2.97 -0.77
N PHE A 133 -12.33 2.23 -0.75
CA PHE A 133 -12.92 1.62 -1.93
C PHE A 133 -13.29 2.65 -3.00
N ARG A 134 -14.03 3.71 -2.64
CA ARG A 134 -14.38 4.78 -3.59
C ARG A 134 -13.16 5.48 -4.18
N THR A 135 -12.07 5.66 -3.41
CA THR A 135 -10.84 6.24 -3.94
C THR A 135 -10.19 5.32 -4.97
N LEU A 136 -10.13 4.01 -4.70
CA LEU A 136 -9.56 3.03 -5.62
C LEU A 136 -10.36 2.93 -6.93
N GLN A 137 -11.69 2.88 -6.85
CA GLN A 137 -12.54 2.88 -8.05
C GLN A 137 -12.32 4.15 -8.89
N LYS A 138 -12.27 5.32 -8.25
CA LYS A 138 -12.04 6.59 -8.94
C LYS A 138 -10.69 6.64 -9.64
N SER A 139 -9.61 6.16 -9.01
CA SER A 139 -8.28 6.19 -9.62
C SER A 139 -8.21 5.35 -10.90
N ILE A 140 -8.89 4.20 -10.92
CA ILE A 140 -8.95 3.34 -12.11
C ILE A 140 -9.80 3.98 -13.20
N HIS A 141 -10.94 4.57 -12.85
CA HIS A 141 -11.81 5.21 -13.83
C HIS A 141 -11.15 6.42 -14.49
N ILE A 142 -10.41 7.24 -13.72
CA ILE A 142 -9.69 8.40 -14.26
C ILE A 142 -8.63 7.96 -15.28
N SER A 143 -7.89 6.88 -15.01
CA SER A 143 -6.87 6.37 -15.93
C SER A 143 -7.48 5.80 -17.22
N GLN A 144 -8.63 5.14 -17.13
CA GLN A 144 -9.34 4.61 -18.29
C GLN A 144 -9.90 5.69 -19.22
N GLN A 145 -10.23 6.88 -18.69
CA GLN A 145 -10.68 8.03 -19.49
C GLN A 145 -9.54 8.81 -20.16
N GLN A 146 -8.31 8.74 -19.63
CA GLN A 146 -7.14 9.42 -20.20
C GLN A 146 -6.47 8.63 -21.35
N SER A 147 -6.95 7.41 -21.61
CA SER A 147 -6.44 6.52 -22.67
C SER A 147 -7.34 6.49 -23.91
N GLN A 148 -8.32 7.40 -24.01
CA GLN A 148 -9.16 7.68 -25.18
C GLN A 148 -8.89 9.09 -25.70
#